data_AF-F2X5D3-F1
#
_entry.id   AF-F2X5D3-F1
#
_cell.length_a   1.000
_cell.length_b   1.000
_cell.length_c   1.000
_cell.angle_alpha   90.00
_cell.angle_beta   90.00
_cell.angle_gamma   90.00
#
_symmetry.space_group_name_H-M   'P 1'
#
loop_
_entity.id
_entity.type
_entity.pdbx_description
1 polymer ?
#
loop_
_entity_poly.entity_id
_entity_poly.type
_entity_poly.pdbx_seq_one_letter_code
_entity_poly.pdbx_strand_id
1 'polypeptide(L)'
;VNVTNLTVVRVGTNDIYEGGSMYQIDRVIPHERYSAKTIRNDVALLRLKTPIKFEEHVEKIELNEELVPINATLTIVGWGFVGWNKENPKRTQVIKVQHIGLNRCRKMANGSAIYPEHLCTFSRAGHGPCKGDSGSPVVWKGKQ
;
A
#
# COMPACT_ATOMS: atom_id res chain seq x y z
N VAL A 1 2.57 9.72 16.24
CA VAL A 1 3.70 9.00 15.62
C VAL A 1 4.86 9.99 15.51
N ASN A 2 6.02 9.70 16.11
CA ASN A 2 7.17 10.59 16.01
C ASN A 2 7.81 10.42 14.63
N VAL A 3 7.63 11.42 13.77
CA VAL A 3 8.36 11.53 12.51
C VAL A 3 9.74 12.07 12.84
N THR A 4 10.80 11.35 12.52
CA THR A 4 12.16 11.88 12.67
C THR A 4 12.44 12.83 11.50
N ASN A 5 13.41 13.73 11.64
CA ASN A 5 13.84 14.62 10.55
C ASN A 5 14.36 13.88 9.29
N LEU A 6 14.50 12.55 9.35
CA LEU A 6 14.99 11.69 8.27
C LEU A 6 13.87 11.04 7.45
N THR A 7 12.60 11.09 7.89
CA THR A 7 11.49 10.47 7.13
C THR A 7 10.97 11.42 6.06
N VAL A 8 11.01 10.99 4.80
CA VAL A 8 10.56 11.74 3.63
C VAL A 8 9.65 10.90 2.75
N VAL A 9 8.81 11.55 1.95
CA VAL A 9 8.06 10.93 0.86
C VAL A 9 8.82 11.18 -0.44
N ARG A 10 9.17 10.12 -1.17
CA ARG A 10 9.77 10.21 -2.51
C ARG A 10 8.72 9.93 -3.57
N VAL A 11 8.66 10.76 -4.61
CA VAL A 11 7.73 10.62 -5.75
C VAL A 11 8.47 10.72 -7.07
N GLY A 12 7.87 10.21 -8.16
CA GLY A 12 8.39 10.39 -9.52
C GLY A 12 9.58 9.51 -9.87
N THR A 13 9.72 8.34 -9.25
CA THR A 13 10.76 7.36 -9.58
C THR A 13 10.23 5.94 -9.48
N ASN A 14 10.80 5.05 -10.29
CA ASN A 14 10.63 3.60 -10.17
C ASN A 14 11.85 2.94 -9.52
N ASP A 15 12.78 3.73 -9.00
CA ASP A 15 14.01 3.27 -8.37
C ASP A 15 14.02 3.62 -6.89
N ILE A 16 14.23 2.62 -6.02
CA ILE A 16 14.19 2.84 -4.57
C ILE A 16 15.36 3.70 -4.08
N TYR A 17 16.49 3.72 -4.81
CA TYR A 17 17.70 4.42 -4.39
C TYR A 17 17.91 5.77 -5.07
N GLU A 18 17.47 5.93 -6.32
CA GLU A 18 17.77 7.12 -7.14
C GLU A 18 16.55 7.80 -7.78
N GLY A 19 16.76 9.03 -8.24
CA GLY A 19 15.75 9.83 -8.93
C GLY A 19 14.60 10.32 -8.04
N GLY A 20 13.60 10.94 -8.70
CA GLY A 20 12.43 11.49 -8.05
C GLY A 20 12.69 12.75 -7.23
N SER A 21 11.64 13.24 -6.57
CA SER A 21 11.69 14.37 -5.65
C SER A 21 11.33 13.93 -4.24
N MET A 22 12.01 14.48 -3.23
CA MET A 22 11.79 14.13 -1.83
C MET A 22 11.10 15.28 -1.08
N TYR A 23 10.07 14.93 -0.31
CA TYR A 23 9.24 15.87 0.45
C TYR A 23 9.30 15.53 1.93
N GLN A 24 9.57 16.53 2.78
CA GLN A 24 9.53 16.35 4.22
C GLN A 24 8.09 16.23 4.72
N ILE A 25 7.87 15.31 5.65
CA ILE A 25 6.59 15.17 6.35
C ILE A 25 6.52 16.23 7.45
N ASP A 26 5.41 16.97 7.47
CA ASP A 26 5.07 17.92 8.52
C ASP A 26 4.29 17.25 9.65
N ARG A 27 3.30 16.42 9.28
CA ARG A 27 2.43 15.74 10.25
C ARG A 27 1.95 14.39 9.72
N VAL A 28 1.92 13.41 10.61
CA VAL A 28 1.22 12.13 10.41
C VAL A 28 -0.10 12.20 11.15
N ILE A 29 -1.19 11.93 10.44
CA ILE A 29 -2.56 11.98 10.96
C ILE A 29 -3.14 10.57 10.84
N PRO A 30 -2.96 9.70 11.84
CA PRO A 30 -3.55 8.36 11.83
C PRO A 30 -5.06 8.44 11.98
N HIS A 31 -5.78 7.45 11.47
CA HIS A 31 -7.21 7.33 11.69
C HIS A 31 -7.52 7.32 13.20
N GLU A 32 -8.50 8.11 13.64
CA GLU A 32 -8.83 8.32 15.06
C GLU A 32 -9.20 7.01 15.79
N ARG A 33 -9.76 6.05 15.05
CA ARG A 33 -10.13 4.71 15.54
C ARG A 33 -9.10 3.62 15.19
N TYR A 34 -7.88 3.99 14.84
CA TYR A 34 -6.81 3.02 14.63
C TYR A 34 -6.55 2.22 15.91
N SER A 35 -6.35 0.91 15.77
CA SER A 35 -6.04 0.02 16.89
C SER A 35 -4.85 -0.86 16.53
N ALA A 36 -3.70 -0.62 17.17
CA ALA A 36 -2.50 -1.44 17.00
C ALA A 36 -2.69 -2.91 17.46
N LYS A 37 -3.65 -3.17 18.36
CA LYS A 37 -3.96 -4.53 18.83
C LYS A 37 -4.71 -5.35 17.78
N THR A 38 -5.59 -4.70 17.01
CA THR A 38 -6.48 -5.39 16.06
C THR A 38 -6.16 -5.09 14.60
N ILE A 39 -5.28 -4.11 14.34
CA ILE A 39 -4.96 -3.57 13.00
C ILE A 39 -6.23 -3.11 12.25
N ARG A 40 -7.21 -2.61 13.00
CA ARG A 40 -8.42 -2.02 12.41
C ARG A 40 -8.17 -0.56 12.08
N ASN A 41 -8.76 -0.10 10.99
CA ASN A 41 -8.61 1.27 10.48
C ASN A 41 -7.14 1.65 10.30
N ASP A 42 -6.35 0.73 9.75
CA ASP A 42 -4.92 0.92 9.48
C ASP A 42 -4.71 1.82 8.26
N VAL A 43 -4.98 3.11 8.45
CA VAL A 43 -4.84 4.16 7.46
C VAL A 43 -4.41 5.45 8.14
N ALA A 44 -3.57 6.24 7.47
CA ALA A 44 -3.09 7.52 7.95
C ALA A 44 -2.90 8.48 6.76
N LEU A 45 -3.06 9.78 7.02
CA LEU A 45 -2.68 10.84 6.09
C LEU A 45 -1.32 11.40 6.46
N LEU A 46 -0.50 11.66 5.44
CA LEU A 46 0.77 12.38 5.58
C LEU A 46 0.59 13.79 5.04
N ARG A 47 0.65 14.79 5.92
CA ARG A 47 0.74 16.20 5.51
C ARG A 47 2.21 16.53 5.27
N LEU A 48 2.52 17.02 4.08
CA LEU A 48 3.87 17.43 3.70
C LEU A 48 4.13 18.90 4.09
N LYS A 49 5.39 19.25 4.36
CA LYS A 49 5.80 20.64 4.64
C LYS A 49 5.63 21.55 3.42
N THR A 50 5.81 21.00 2.23
CA THR A 50 5.65 21.70 0.95
C THR A 50 4.73 20.89 0.03
N PRO A 51 3.89 21.56 -0.79
CA PRO A 51 3.05 20.88 -1.76
C PRO A 51 3.88 20.08 -2.79
N ILE A 52 3.38 18.91 -3.19
CA ILE A 52 3.94 18.15 -4.32
C ILE A 52 3.76 18.95 -5.61
N LYS A 53 4.80 18.93 -6.46
CA LYS A 53 4.69 19.42 -7.84
C LYS A 53 4.27 18.26 -8.73
N PHE A 54 3.13 18.41 -9.38
CA PHE A 54 2.65 17.43 -10.35
C PHE A 54 3.30 17.70 -11.71
N GLU A 55 3.89 16.66 -12.28
CA GLU A 55 4.71 16.68 -13.50
C GLU A 55 4.51 15.34 -14.23
N GLU A 56 5.20 15.12 -15.36
CA GLU A 56 5.05 13.93 -16.21
C GLU A 56 5.08 12.58 -15.45
N HIS A 57 5.88 12.48 -14.38
CA HIS A 57 6.03 11.24 -13.60
C HIS A 57 5.38 11.31 -12.21
N VAL A 58 4.65 12.38 -11.90
CA VAL A 58 4.05 12.62 -10.59
C VAL A 58 2.61 13.06 -10.79
N GLU A 59 1.68 12.15 -10.53
CA GLU A 59 0.24 12.38 -10.62
C GLU A 59 -0.47 11.93 -9.36
N LYS A 60 -1.66 12.51 -9.12
CA LYS A 60 -2.56 12.04 -8.07
C LYS A 60 -3.29 10.79 -8.54
N ILE A 61 -3.53 9.85 -7.63
CA ILE A 61 -4.47 8.75 -7.87
C ILE A 61 -5.86 9.17 -7.40
N GLU A 62 -6.90 8.79 -8.14
CA GLU A 62 -8.28 8.99 -7.70
C GLU A 62 -8.65 7.98 -6.62
N LEU A 63 -9.44 8.42 -5.65
CA LEU A 63 -10.05 7.52 -4.67
C LEU A 63 -11.19 6.75 -5.31
N ASN A 64 -11.32 5.50 -4.93
CA ASN A 64 -12.38 4.62 -5.32
C ASN A 64 -13.53 4.70 -4.32
N GLU A 65 -14.69 5.15 -4.78
CA GLU A 65 -15.91 5.25 -3.96
C GLU A 65 -16.79 4.00 -4.07
N GLU A 66 -16.48 3.11 -5.02
CA GLU A 66 -17.25 1.89 -5.27
C GLU A 66 -16.73 0.70 -4.46
N LEU A 67 -17.63 -0.22 -4.10
CA LEU A 67 -17.18 -1.51 -3.58
C LEU A 67 -16.52 -2.32 -4.70
N VAL A 68 -15.27 -2.71 -4.47
CA VAL A 68 -14.53 -3.60 -5.38
C VAL A 68 -15.26 -4.94 -5.49
N PRO A 69 -15.69 -5.38 -6.68
CA PRO A 69 -16.40 -6.65 -6.85
C PRO A 69 -15.52 -7.85 -6.51
N ILE A 70 -16.12 -8.93 -5.98
CA ILE A 70 -15.41 -10.21 -5.81
C ILE A 70 -14.94 -10.70 -7.19
N ASN A 71 -13.76 -11.32 -7.24
CA ASN A 71 -13.06 -11.74 -8.45
C ASN A 71 -12.54 -10.61 -9.35
N ALA A 72 -12.66 -9.34 -8.92
CA ALA A 72 -11.98 -8.25 -9.60
C ALA A 72 -10.47 -8.47 -9.61
N THR A 73 -9.84 -8.20 -10.75
CA THR A 73 -8.37 -8.14 -10.83
C THR A 73 -7.90 -6.81 -10.27
N LEU A 74 -6.99 -6.88 -9.31
CA LEU A 74 -6.37 -5.74 -8.65
C LEU A 74 -4.88 -5.72 -8.96
N THR A 75 -4.32 -4.53 -8.97
CA THR A 75 -2.88 -4.31 -9.15
C THR A 75 -2.27 -3.86 -7.83
N ILE A 76 -1.19 -4.50 -7.40
CA ILE A 76 -0.37 -4.04 -6.28
C ILE A 76 0.98 -3.60 -6.86
N VAL A 77 1.44 -2.43 -6.43
CA VAL A 77 2.69 -1.81 -6.88
C VAL A 77 3.56 -1.51 -5.68
N GLY A 78 4.84 -1.89 -5.71
CA GLY A 78 5.75 -1.56 -4.61
C GLY A 78 7.13 -2.19 -4.72
N TRP A 79 7.94 -2.01 -3.68
CA TRP A 79 9.30 -2.52 -3.55
C TRP A 79 9.45 -3.54 -2.42
N GLY A 80 8.37 -4.24 -2.07
CA GLY A 80 8.42 -5.31 -1.07
C GLY A 80 9.45 -6.39 -1.43
N PHE A 81 9.90 -7.13 -0.42
CA PHE A 81 10.92 -8.15 -0.56
C PHE A 81 10.62 -9.18 -1.65
N VAL A 82 11.60 -9.48 -2.50
CA VAL A 82 11.52 -10.48 -3.56
C VAL A 82 12.43 -11.66 -3.27
N GLY A 83 11.96 -12.86 -3.61
CA GLY A 83 12.74 -14.09 -3.51
C GLY A 83 13.06 -14.51 -2.07
N TRP A 84 13.89 -15.55 -1.96
CA TRP A 84 14.24 -16.18 -0.67
C TRP A 84 15.15 -15.31 0.19
N ASN A 85 15.99 -14.48 -0.43
CA ASN A 85 16.94 -13.60 0.26
C ASN A 85 16.26 -12.39 0.92
N LYS A 86 14.96 -12.17 0.64
CA LYS A 86 14.16 -11.07 1.19
C LYS A 86 14.77 -9.69 0.91
N GLU A 87 15.22 -9.47 -0.32
CA GLU A 87 15.83 -8.21 -0.73
C GLU A 87 14.78 -7.27 -1.34
N ASN A 88 14.89 -5.97 -1.08
CA ASN A 88 14.11 -4.98 -1.82
C ASN A 88 14.67 -4.90 -3.24
N PRO A 89 13.83 -5.11 -4.28
CA PRO A 89 14.27 -4.94 -5.66
C PRO A 89 14.63 -3.47 -5.90
N LYS A 90 15.63 -3.20 -6.75
CA LYS A 90 16.00 -1.82 -7.12
C LYS A 90 14.82 -1.12 -7.83
N ARG A 91 14.10 -1.86 -8.69
CA ARG A 91 12.97 -1.35 -9.48
C ARG A 91 11.62 -1.74 -8.89
N THR A 92 10.61 -0.87 -9.04
CA THR A 92 9.24 -1.16 -8.60
C THR A 92 8.73 -2.44 -9.22
N GLN A 93 8.07 -3.27 -8.41
CA GLN A 93 7.40 -4.48 -8.86
C GLN A 93 5.90 -4.22 -8.98
N VAL A 94 5.29 -4.92 -9.93
CA VAL A 94 3.86 -4.86 -10.19
C VAL A 94 3.33 -6.28 -10.23
N ILE A 95 2.31 -6.55 -9.43
CA ILE A 95 1.64 -7.86 -9.41
C ILE A 95 0.14 -7.71 -9.59
N LYS A 96 -0.46 -8.71 -10.23
CA LYS A 96 -1.91 -8.83 -10.35
C LYS A 96 -2.42 -9.87 -9.36
N VAL A 97 -3.43 -9.49 -8.59
CA VAL A 97 -4.08 -10.33 -7.57
C VAL A 97 -5.59 -10.29 -7.76
N GLN A 98 -6.30 -11.24 -7.18
CA GLN A 98 -7.76 -11.27 -7.24
C GLN A 98 -8.37 -10.84 -5.92
N HIS A 99 -9.41 -10.01 -5.97
CA HIS A 99 -10.24 -9.75 -4.80
C HIS A 99 -11.01 -11.01 -4.39
N ILE A 100 -10.93 -11.38 -3.12
CA ILE A 100 -11.73 -12.46 -2.52
C ILE A 100 -12.62 -11.91 -1.40
N GLY A 101 -13.85 -12.43 -1.32
CA GLY A 101 -14.79 -12.03 -0.27
C GLY A 101 -14.30 -12.40 1.14
N LEU A 102 -14.70 -11.59 2.12
CA LEU A 102 -14.31 -11.72 3.53
C LEU A 102 -14.55 -13.11 4.12
N ASN A 103 -15.65 -13.78 3.74
CA ASN A 103 -15.96 -15.13 4.23
C ASN A 103 -14.93 -16.17 3.80
N ARG A 104 -14.47 -16.09 2.54
CA ARG A 104 -13.38 -16.94 2.05
C ARG A 104 -12.07 -16.58 2.72
N CYS A 105 -11.79 -15.28 2.85
CA CYS A 105 -10.58 -14.77 3.51
C CYS A 105 -10.47 -15.28 4.95
N ARG A 106 -11.53 -15.17 5.76
CA ARG A 106 -11.58 -15.66 7.15
C ARG A 106 -11.28 -17.15 7.28
N LYS A 107 -11.80 -17.98 6.37
CA LYS A 107 -11.52 -19.42 6.34
C LYS A 107 -10.05 -19.73 6.04
N MET A 108 -9.38 -18.86 5.27
CA MET A 108 -7.98 -19.04 4.86
C MET A 108 -6.98 -18.35 5.81
N ALA A 109 -7.43 -17.39 6.61
CA ALA A 109 -6.59 -16.52 7.44
C ALA A 109 -5.91 -17.24 8.63
N ASN A 110 -6.16 -18.54 8.81
CA ASN A 110 -5.52 -19.42 9.79
C ASN A 110 -5.41 -18.81 11.20
N GLY A 111 -6.54 -18.34 11.75
CA GLY A 111 -6.61 -17.74 13.08
C GLY A 111 -6.39 -16.22 13.13
N SER A 112 -6.00 -15.58 12.01
CA SER A 112 -5.91 -14.12 11.95
C SER A 112 -7.32 -13.49 11.91
N ALA A 113 -7.54 -12.46 12.71
CA ALA A 113 -8.81 -11.74 12.72
C ALA A 113 -8.97 -10.87 11.46
N ILE A 114 -10.09 -11.05 10.76
CA ILE A 114 -10.43 -10.29 9.54
C ILE A 114 -11.74 -9.52 9.76
N TYR A 115 -11.65 -8.19 9.67
CA TYR A 115 -12.75 -7.26 9.96
C TYR A 115 -13.44 -6.75 8.69
N PRO A 116 -14.65 -6.16 8.80
CA PRO A 116 -15.39 -5.63 7.66
C PRO A 116 -14.66 -4.54 6.87
N GLU A 117 -13.77 -3.79 7.52
CA GLU A 117 -13.01 -2.71 6.88
C GLU A 117 -11.81 -3.21 6.06
N HIS A 118 -11.52 -4.52 6.07
CA HIS A 118 -10.41 -5.09 5.31
C HIS A 118 -10.83 -5.45 3.89
N LEU A 119 -9.90 -5.27 2.93
CA LEU A 119 -9.98 -5.86 1.60
C LEU A 119 -9.03 -7.05 1.52
N CYS A 120 -9.50 -8.20 1.03
CA CYS A 120 -8.69 -9.41 0.96
C CYS A 120 -8.34 -9.76 -0.48
N THR A 121 -7.05 -9.99 -0.73
CA THR A 121 -6.55 -10.41 -2.04
C THR A 121 -6.08 -11.85 -2.00
N PHE A 122 -6.17 -12.54 -3.14
CA PHE A 122 -5.64 -13.88 -3.34
C PHE A 122 -4.75 -13.91 -4.58
N SER A 123 -3.66 -14.67 -4.46
CA SER A 123 -2.69 -14.93 -5.50
C SER A 123 -2.20 -16.38 -5.39
N ARG A 124 -1.59 -16.88 -6.46
CA ARG A 124 -1.01 -18.23 -6.46
C ARG A 124 0.11 -18.36 -5.42
N ALA A 125 0.34 -19.57 -4.93
CA ALA A 125 1.42 -19.85 -3.98
C ALA A 125 2.78 -19.34 -4.50
N GLY A 126 3.57 -18.75 -3.60
CA GLY A 126 4.87 -18.14 -3.93
C GLY A 126 4.77 -16.78 -4.65
N HIS A 127 3.58 -16.21 -4.80
CA HIS A 127 3.37 -14.90 -5.42
C HIS A 127 2.42 -14.07 -4.57
N GLY A 128 2.75 -12.81 -4.27
CA GLY A 128 1.91 -11.93 -3.45
C GLY A 128 2.70 -10.76 -2.87
N PRO A 129 2.02 -9.81 -2.22
CA PRO A 129 2.68 -8.76 -1.47
C PRO A 129 3.50 -9.36 -0.33
N CYS A 130 4.68 -8.79 -0.08
CA CYS A 130 5.59 -9.22 0.98
C CYS A 130 5.93 -8.04 1.88
N LYS A 131 6.71 -8.30 2.94
CA LYS A 131 7.20 -7.26 3.85
C LYS A 131 8.15 -6.30 3.12
N GLY A 132 8.41 -5.14 3.70
CA GLY A 132 9.40 -4.18 3.21
C GLY A 132 8.81 -2.95 2.50
N ASP A 133 7.52 -2.98 2.18
CA ASP A 133 6.79 -1.83 1.63
C ASP A 133 5.34 -1.87 2.15
N SER A 134 5.16 -1.48 3.41
CA SER A 134 3.83 -1.47 4.06
C SER A 134 3.14 -0.13 3.82
N GLY A 135 1.88 -0.18 3.38
CA GLY A 135 1.13 1.00 2.94
C GLY A 135 1.11 1.20 1.42
N SER A 136 1.76 0.32 0.65
CA SER A 136 1.71 0.31 -0.81
C SER A 136 0.27 0.19 -1.34
N PRO A 137 -0.04 0.80 -2.48
CA PRO A 137 -1.40 0.84 -3.00
C PRO A 137 -1.86 -0.52 -3.54
N VAL A 138 -3.14 -0.78 -3.34
CA VAL A 138 -3.93 -1.75 -4.11
C VAL A 138 -4.84 -0.94 -5.03
N VAL A 139 -4.78 -1.19 -6.34
CA VAL A 139 -5.43 -0.37 -7.36
C VAL A 139 -6.44 -1.19 -8.15
N TRP A 140 -7.64 -0.64 -8.36
CA TRP A 140 -8.69 -1.18 -9.20
C TRP A 140 -9.11 -0.15 -10.24
N LYS A 141 -9.03 -0.50 -11.54
CA LYS A 141 -9.37 0.41 -12.66
C LYS A 141 -8.70 1.80 -12.58
N GLY A 142 -7.46 1.86 -12.07
CA GLY A 142 -6.71 3.11 -11.93
C GLY A 142 -7.08 3.95 -10.70
N LYS A 143 -7.92 3.43 -9.80
CA LYS A 143 -8.34 4.10 -8.55
C LYS A 143 -7.91 3.29 -7.32
N GLN A 144 -7.73 3.97 -6.20
CA GLN A 144 -7.40 3.37 -4.90
C GLN A 144 -8.61 3.35 -3.98
#